data_AF-A0A4Y8SVZ6-F1
#
_entry.id   AF-A0A4Y8SVZ6-F1
#
_cell.length_a   1.000
_cell.length_b   1.000
_cell.length_c   1.000
_cell.angle_alpha   90.00
_cell.angle_beta   90.00
_cell.angle_gamma   90.00
#
_symmetry.space_group_name_H-M   'P 1'
#
loop_
_entity.id
_entity.type
_entity.pdbx_description
1 polymer ?
#
loop_
_entity_poly.entity_id
_entity_poly.type
_entity_poly.pdbx_seq_one_letter_code
_entity_poly.pdbx_strand_id
1 'polypeptide(L)' 'MFIDFRCGQCHKLLARITPVSELQIKCGRCRTLNHVKATRFEPSPVSEPPAACAALRSDSHGECIDAAH' A
#
# COMPACT_ATOMS: atom_id res chain seq x y z
N MET A 1 -13.93 8.68 14.53
CA MET A 1 -15.25 9.02 13.92
C MET A 1 -15.70 7.83 13.08
N PHE A 2 -16.88 7.28 13.33
CA PHE A 2 -17.44 6.19 12.51
C PHE A 2 -18.35 6.77 11.42
N ILE A 3 -18.49 6.04 10.31
CA ILE A 3 -19.33 6.38 9.16
C ILE A 3 -20.44 5.34 9.07
N ASP A 4 -21.67 5.79 8.86
CA ASP A 4 -22.81 4.91 8.60
C ASP A 4 -22.70 4.32 7.18
N PHE A 5 -22.52 3.01 7.08
CA PHE A 5 -22.59 2.30 5.82
C PHE A 5 -24.00 1.73 5.62
N ARG A 6 -24.70 2.25 4.61
CA ARG A 6 -26.10 1.89 4.32
C ARG A 6 -26.18 1.14 3.01
N CYS A 7 -27.19 0.26 2.92
CA CYS A 7 -27.44 -0.46 1.69
C CYS A 7 -27.83 0.50 0.56
N GLY A 8 -27.19 0.38 -0.60
CA GLY A 8 -27.48 1.21 -1.78
C GLY A 8 -28.84 0.95 -2.44
N GLN A 9 -29.56 -0.09 -2.02
CA GLN A 9 -30.87 -0.46 -2.57
C GLN A 9 -32.04 -0.17 -1.62
N CYS A 10 -31.91 -0.53 -0.34
CA CYS A 10 -33.02 -0.38 0.63
C CYS A 10 -32.72 0.57 1.79
N HIS A 11 -31.57 1.25 1.76
CA HIS A 11 -31.11 2.22 2.77
C HIS A 11 -30.99 1.71 4.22
N LYS A 12 -31.18 0.40 4.43
CA LYS A 12 -30.96 -0.24 5.74
C LYS A 12 -29.51 0.00 6.17
N LEU A 13 -29.31 0.41 7.43
CA LEU A 13 -28.00 0.43 8.04
C LEU A 13 -27.41 -0.99 8.05
N LEU A 14 -26.22 -1.14 7.47
CA LEU A 14 -25.48 -2.39 7.39
C LEU A 14 -24.42 -2.46 8.47
N ALA A 15 -23.64 -1.39 8.63
CA ALA A 15 -22.59 -1.29 9.63
C ALA A 15 -22.24 0.17 9.95
N ARG A 16 -21.58 0.39 11.09
CA ARG A 16 -20.82 1.61 11.37
C ARG A 16 -19.35 1.26 11.21
N ILE A 17 -18.68 1.89 10.26
CA ILE A 17 -17.32 1.55 9.86
C ILE A 17 -16.37 2.71 10.17
N THR A 18 -15.11 2.41 10.47
CA THR A 18 -14.04 3.39 10.36
C THR A 18 -13.73 3.64 8.87
N PRO A 19 -12.81 4.55 8.52
CA PRO A 19 -12.16 4.46 7.23
C PRO A 19 -11.60 3.04 7.05
N VAL A 20 -12.09 2.32 6.04
CA VAL A 20 -11.69 0.95 5.71
C VAL A 20 -11.11 0.92 4.31
N SER A 21 -10.07 0.13 4.09
CA SER A 21 -9.47 -0.07 2.77
C SER A 21 -10.48 -0.69 1.80
N GLU A 22 -11.22 -1.72 2.25
CA GLU A 22 -12.25 -2.40 1.47
C GLU A 22 -13.22 -3.18 2.39
N LEU A 23 -14.52 -3.18 2.06
CA LEU A 23 -15.54 -3.98 2.74
C LEU A 23 -16.60 -4.46 1.75
N GLN A 24 -16.92 -5.76 1.79
CA GLN A 24 -18.06 -6.35 1.09
C GLN A 24 -19.04 -6.94 2.10
N ILE A 25 -20.32 -6.62 1.97
CA ILE A 25 -21.37 -7.11 2.88
C ILE A 25 -22.72 -7.26 2.15
N LYS A 26 -23.36 -8.40 2.37
CA LYS A 26 -24.70 -8.68 1.84
C LYS A 26 -25.76 -8.06 2.73
N CYS A 27 -26.72 -7.35 2.14
CA CYS A 27 -27.85 -6.81 2.89
C CYS A 27 -28.78 -7.96 3.32
N GLY A 28 -28.97 -8.15 4.63
CA GLY A 28 -29.91 -9.14 5.16
C GLY A 28 -31.38 -8.88 4.81
N ARG A 29 -31.74 -7.68 4.30
CA ARG A 29 -33.11 -7.35 3.87
C ARG A 29 -33.35 -7.64 2.39
N CYS A 30 -32.62 -6.95 1.50
CA CYS A 30 -32.85 -7.03 0.05
C CYS A 30 -31.86 -7.94 -0.69
N ARG A 31 -30.92 -8.56 0.02
CA ARG A 31 -29.88 -9.47 -0.52
C ARG A 31 -28.85 -8.84 -1.46
N THR A 32 -28.93 -7.53 -1.72
CA THR A 32 -27.91 -6.78 -2.47
C THR A 32 -26.54 -6.97 -1.83
N LEU A 33 -25.53 -7.31 -2.63
CA LEU A 33 -24.12 -7.27 -2.23
C LEU A 33 -23.65 -5.82 -2.32
N ASN A 34 -23.26 -5.24 -1.19
CA ASN A 34 -22.77 -3.87 -1.12
C ASN A 34 -21.25 -3.93 -0.97
N HIS A 35 -20.56 -3.02 -1.64
CA HIS A 35 -19.11 -2.91 -1.64
C HIS A 35 -18.72 -1.45 -1.39
N VAL A 36 -17.71 -1.24 -0.57
CA VAL A 36 -17.09 0.07 -0.35
C VAL A 36 -15.58 -0.10 -0.32
N LYS A 37 -14.89 0.86 -0.93
CA LYS A 37 -13.43 0.93 -1.00
C LYS A 37 -12.99 2.32 -0.59
N ALA A 38 -11.82 2.43 0.06
CA ALA A 38 -11.26 3.73 0.40
C ALA A 38 -11.01 4.56 -0.86
N THR A 39 -11.40 5.84 -0.83
CA THR A 39 -11.16 6.78 -1.93
C THR A 39 -9.68 7.13 -2.08
N ARG A 40 -8.92 7.07 -0.98
CA ARG A 40 -7.46 7.17 -0.98
C ARG A 40 -6.88 6.08 -0.09
N PHE A 41 -5.92 5.33 -0.62
CA PHE A 41 -5.00 4.59 0.23
C PHE A 41 -4.00 5.62 0.75
N GLU A 42 -3.82 5.73 2.06
CA GLU A 42 -2.59 6.38 2.55
C GLU A 42 -1.42 5.61 1.92
N PRO A 43 -0.43 6.31 1.35
CA PRO A 43 0.75 5.63 0.85
C PRO A 43 1.30 4.76 1.99
N SER A 44 1.63 3.50 1.67
CA SER A 44 2.30 2.62 2.62
C SER A 44 3.47 3.42 3.23
N PRO A 45 3.66 3.41 4.57
CA PRO A 45 4.82 4.03 5.16
C PRO A 45 6.04 3.50 4.41
N VAL A 46 6.78 4.42 3.79
CA VAL A 46 7.93 4.12 2.92
C VAL A 46 8.83 3.16 3.69
N SER A 47 8.83 1.90 3.26
CA SER A 47 9.72 0.89 3.81
C SER A 47 11.06 1.06 3.11
N GLU A 48 12.03 1.50 3.90
CA GLU A 48 13.47 1.65 3.61
C GLU A 48 13.87 2.70 2.57
N PRO A 49 14.89 3.53 2.86
CA PRO A 49 15.57 4.28 1.81
C PRO A 49 16.18 3.29 0.81
N PRO A 50 16.25 3.60 -0.50
CA PRO A 50 17.05 2.80 -1.42
C PRO A 50 18.45 2.72 -0.83
N ALA A 51 18.97 1.50 -0.68
CA ALA A 51 20.36 1.26 -0.32
C ALA A 51 21.26 1.83 -1.43
N ALA A 52 21.50 3.13 -1.38
CA ALA A 52 22.47 3.85 -2.17
C ALA A 52 23.61 4.33 -1.26
N CYS A 53 24.13 3.40 -0.46
CA CYS A 53 25.50 3.39 0.03
C CYS A 53 26.02 2.00 -0.41
N ALA A 54 27.11 1.79 -1.14
CA ALA A 54 28.31 2.57 -1.28
C ALA A 54 29.00 2.15 -2.60
N ALA A 55 29.11 3.07 -3.56
CA ALA A 55 30.05 2.94 -4.66
C ALA A 55 30.93 4.19 -4.74
N LEU A 56 31.56 4.56 -3.62
CA LEU A 56 32.78 5.35 -3.70
C LEU A 56 33.90 4.37 -4.09
N ARG A 57 34.12 4.17 -5.39
CA ARG A 57 35.35 3.53 -5.87
C ARG A 57 36.45 4.58 -5.83
N SER A 58 37.15 4.67 -4.70
CA SER A 58 38.51 5.20 -4.67
C SER A 58 39.44 4.00 -4.63
N ASP A 59 39.98 3.63 -5.78
CA ASP A 59 41.15 2.75 -5.83
C ASP A 59 42.26 3.50 -6.56
N SER A 60 43.07 4.18 -5.77
CA SER A 60 44.38 4.67 -6.15
C SER A 60 45.35 3.52 -5.93
N HIS A 61 46.14 3.19 -6.97
CA HIS A 61 47.23 2.20 -7.02
C HIS A 61 46.87 0.78 -7.49
N GLY A 62 46.96 0.59 -8.81
CA GLY A 62 47.27 -0.69 -9.44
C GLY A 62 48.40 -0.49 -10.45
N GLU A 63 49.64 -0.46 -9.94
CA GLU A 63 50.87 -0.38 -10.73
C GLU A 63 51.04 -1.70 -11.50
N CYS A 64 50.93 -1.66 -12.84
CA CYS A 64 51.20 -2.82 -13.68
C CYS A 64 52.71 -2.94 -13.86
N ILE A 65 53.34 -3.83 -13.09
CA ILE A 65 54.73 -4.22 -13.28
C ILE A 65 54.92 -5.00 -14.59
N ASP A 66 55.96 -4.62 -15.34
CA ASP A 66 56.54 -5.35 -16.47
C ASP A 66 56.99 -6.76 -16.08
N ALA A 67 56.68 -7.75 -16.93
CA ALA A 67 57.46 -8.99 -17.02
C ALA A 67 57.34 -9.59 -18.43
N ALA A 68 58.48 -9.60 -19.11
CA ALA A 68 58.73 -10.10 -20.46
C ALA A 68 58.47 -11.60 -20.63
N HIS A 69 58.10 -12.00 -21.86
CA HIS A 69 58.90 -12.89 -22.71
C HIS A 69 58.45 -12.80 -24.18
#